data_AF-A0A1H3YTA1-F1
#
_entry.id   AF-A0A1H3YTA1-F1
#
_cell.length_a   1.000
_cell.length_b   1.000
_cell.length_c   1.000
_cell.angle_alpha   90.00
_cell.angle_beta   90.00
_cell.angle_gamma   90.00
#
_symmetry.space_group_name_H-M   'P 1'
#
loop_
_entity.id
_entity.type
_entity.pdbx_description
1 polymer ?
#
loop_
_entity_poly.entity_id
_entity_poly.type
_entity_poly.pdbx_seq_one_letter_code
_entity_poly.pdbx_strand_id
1 'polypeptide(L)'
;MDSMSARSKQNPAKPRLGDCLLAEKLLQVQQLEEAIEHQCIYGGKLGTSLIELAFITEEQLARTLSQQLQLHYIKPERLMAVSKRILDLVSTEIAVKHKIVPYHKDGKKLYVAIKDATDLAKIDDLSFQLNHIIIPLAIPEIRLMLALEKHYGLILSPRFETLARQINRGNLDGQKEVQQKQQKTESATEKPHIEDNQPWPLLGDEEYEGEEPNDENYFARKASSNHLNPINLRQHLAEAKGREDIATTIINYIKSDFPNSGLLMVRANMATGWLAGSNPRSQDFGQLSIQMQESSVFNLVAANGSCYLGPMTESLQNQKVLSYFDTSLPVAALVCPLKVKDRLVSLLYIQGQHQDLTARLLEIQDIVKKAEMAFKLLILRNKILAS
;
A
#
# COMPACT_ATOMS: atom_id res chain seq x y z
N MET A 1 -45.23 19.19 -31.24
CA MET A 1 -45.86 18.97 -29.92
C MET A 1 -44.97 18.04 -29.15
N ASP A 2 -44.39 18.59 -28.09
CA ASP A 2 -43.14 18.20 -27.46
C ASP A 2 -43.13 16.80 -26.82
N SER A 3 -42.12 16.01 -27.18
CA SER A 3 -41.63 14.91 -26.35
C SER A 3 -40.55 15.47 -25.41
N MET A 4 -40.94 15.71 -24.16
CA MET A 4 -40.03 16.10 -23.08
C MET A 4 -38.95 15.02 -22.89
N SER A 5 -37.73 15.39 -23.26
CA SER A 5 -36.52 14.62 -23.00
C SER A 5 -36.25 14.58 -21.49
N ALA A 6 -36.29 13.38 -20.92
CA ALA A 6 -35.90 13.10 -19.55
C ALA A 6 -34.39 13.35 -19.38
N ARG A 7 -34.03 14.54 -18.90
CA ARG A 7 -32.68 14.81 -18.39
C ARG A 7 -32.43 13.90 -17.18
N SER A 8 -31.58 12.90 -17.40
CA SER A 8 -30.92 12.10 -16.38
C SER A 8 -30.34 13.00 -15.29
N LYS A 9 -30.90 12.93 -14.08
CA LYS A 9 -30.33 13.55 -12.89
C LYS A 9 -29.08 12.76 -12.51
N GLN A 10 -27.91 13.28 -12.88
CA GLN A 10 -26.64 12.82 -12.31
C GLN A 10 -26.68 13.09 -10.79
N ASN A 11 -26.54 12.02 -10.01
CA ASN A 11 -26.39 12.08 -8.56
C ASN A 11 -25.07 12.82 -8.26
N PRO A 12 -25.01 13.87 -7.43
CA PRO A 12 -23.74 14.53 -7.12
C PRO A 12 -22.84 13.51 -6.42
N ALA A 13 -21.75 13.10 -7.08
CA ALA A 13 -20.78 12.19 -6.50
C ALA A 13 -20.28 12.78 -5.18
N LYS A 14 -20.30 11.99 -4.10
CA LYS A 14 -19.77 12.40 -2.79
C LYS A 14 -18.36 12.95 -2.98
N PRO A 15 -18.01 14.10 -2.36
CA PRO A 15 -16.68 14.69 -2.55
C PRO A 15 -15.60 13.71 -2.10
N ARG A 16 -14.49 13.66 -2.83
CA ARG A 16 -13.36 12.77 -2.51
C ARG A 16 -12.67 13.30 -1.25
N LEU A 17 -12.11 12.39 -0.44
CA LEU A 17 -11.39 12.77 0.78
C LEU A 17 -10.27 13.77 0.52
N GLY A 18 -9.51 13.58 -0.57
CA GLY A 18 -8.44 14.50 -0.98
C GLY A 18 -8.95 15.91 -1.22
N ASP A 19 -10.04 16.05 -1.98
CA ASP A 19 -10.66 17.35 -2.29
C ASP A 19 -11.15 18.06 -1.03
N CYS A 20 -11.75 17.32 -0.09
CA CYS A 20 -12.16 17.86 1.20
C CYS A 20 -10.96 18.41 1.98
N LEU A 21 -9.85 17.66 2.04
CA LEU A 21 -8.64 18.09 2.76
C LEU A 21 -7.96 19.30 2.11
N LEU A 22 -7.96 19.39 0.78
CA LEU A 22 -7.46 20.55 0.04
C LEU A 22 -8.34 21.78 0.28
N ALA A 23 -9.66 21.62 0.24
CA ALA A 23 -10.62 22.71 0.48
C ALA A 23 -10.50 23.29 1.89
N GLU A 24 -10.23 22.45 2.88
CA GLU A 24 -9.98 22.85 4.27
C GLU A 24 -8.56 23.39 4.51
N LYS A 25 -7.71 23.46 3.47
CA LYS A 25 -6.29 23.87 3.56
C LYS A 25 -5.47 23.03 4.55
N LEU A 26 -5.90 21.80 4.82
CA LEU A 26 -5.19 20.84 5.65
C LEU A 26 -4.07 20.13 4.88
N LEU A 27 -4.13 20.19 3.55
CA LEU A 27 -3.21 19.50 2.66
C LEU A 27 -2.87 20.38 1.45
N GLN A 28 -1.65 20.24 0.92
CA GLN A 28 -1.26 20.80 -0.38
C GLN A 28 -1.38 19.75 -1.49
N VAL A 29 -1.54 20.19 -2.75
CA VAL A 29 -1.66 19.28 -3.91
C VAL A 29 -0.47 18.31 -3.99
N GLN A 30 0.75 18.80 -3.74
CA GLN A 30 1.96 17.97 -3.74
C GLN A 30 1.92 16.89 -2.65
N GLN A 31 1.43 17.22 -1.46
CA GLN A 31 1.27 16.27 -0.36
C GLN A 31 0.19 15.23 -0.65
N LEU A 32 -0.88 15.62 -1.35
CA LEU A 32 -1.91 14.68 -1.81
C LEU A 32 -1.35 13.70 -2.84
N GLU A 33 -0.59 14.20 -3.82
CA GLU A 33 0.07 13.35 -4.82
C GLU A 33 1.05 12.37 -4.20
N GLU A 34 1.85 12.82 -3.24
CA GLU A 34 2.78 11.95 -2.50
C GLU A 34 2.03 10.89 -1.69
N ALA A 35 0.91 11.25 -1.05
CA ALA A 35 0.08 10.29 -0.34
C ALA A 35 -0.59 9.26 -1.25
N ILE A 36 -0.97 9.63 -2.49
CA ILE A 36 -1.50 8.71 -3.50
C ILE A 36 -0.40 7.74 -3.97
N GLU A 37 0.81 8.24 -4.21
CA GLU A 37 1.96 7.41 -4.55
C GLU A 37 2.26 6.41 -3.41
N HIS A 38 2.28 6.90 -2.17
CA HIS A 38 2.44 6.07 -0.98
C HIS A 38 1.34 5.01 -0.88
N GLN A 39 0.07 5.39 -1.05
CA GLN A 39 -1.05 4.44 -1.03
C GLN A 39 -0.95 3.39 -2.14
N CYS A 40 -0.47 3.77 -3.33
CA CYS A 40 -0.32 2.86 -4.46
C CYS A 40 0.71 1.76 -4.16
N ILE A 41 1.86 2.15 -3.62
CA ILE A 41 2.97 1.25 -3.30
C ILE A 41 2.61 0.36 -2.09
N TYR A 42 2.09 0.97 -1.04
CA TYR A 42 1.94 0.34 0.28
C TYR A 42 0.53 -0.18 0.58
N GLY A 43 -0.44 0.16 -0.27
CA GLY A 43 -1.86 -0.17 -0.10
C GLY A 43 -2.53 0.57 1.05
N GLY A 44 -3.74 0.13 1.41
CA GLY A 44 -4.55 0.73 2.48
C GLY A 44 -5.38 1.92 2.03
N LYS A 45 -6.05 2.59 2.96
CA LYS A 45 -6.82 3.81 2.68
C LYS A 45 -5.88 5.03 2.55
N LEU A 46 -6.29 6.02 1.76
CA LEU A 46 -5.56 7.28 1.58
C LEU A 46 -5.28 7.97 2.91
N GLY A 47 -6.29 8.03 3.79
CA GLY A 47 -6.16 8.60 5.14
C GLY A 47 -5.05 7.94 5.97
N THR A 48 -4.89 6.63 5.87
CA THR A 48 -3.79 5.90 6.54
C THR A 48 -2.44 6.37 6.01
N SER A 49 -2.30 6.54 4.70
CA SER A 49 -1.05 7.03 4.08
C SER A 49 -0.74 8.48 4.46
N LEU A 50 -1.77 9.34 4.56
CA LEU A 50 -1.62 10.73 4.99
C LEU A 50 -1.12 10.86 6.43
N ILE A 51 -1.56 9.98 7.33
CA ILE A 51 -1.06 9.90 8.72
C ILE A 51 0.36 9.33 8.74
N GLU A 52 0.65 8.29 7.95
CA GLU A 52 2.01 7.70 7.87
C GLU A 52 3.05 8.75 7.45
N LEU A 53 2.71 9.58 6.46
CA LEU A 53 3.55 10.69 5.99
C LEU A 53 3.56 11.90 6.94
N ALA A 54 2.81 11.85 8.05
CA ALA A 54 2.64 12.93 9.01
C ALA A 54 2.12 14.25 8.39
N PHE A 55 1.34 14.17 7.30
CA PHE A 55 0.73 15.34 6.67
C PHE A 55 -0.53 15.82 7.39
N ILE A 56 -1.27 14.89 8.00
CA ILE A 56 -2.44 15.21 8.82
C ILE A 56 -2.43 14.40 10.11
N THR A 57 -3.09 14.92 11.13
CA THR A 57 -3.33 14.21 12.39
C THR A 57 -4.52 13.27 12.27
N GLU A 58 -4.59 12.29 13.17
CA GLU A 58 -5.72 11.38 13.28
C GLU A 58 -7.04 12.12 13.53
N GLU A 59 -7.01 13.18 14.36
CA GLU A 59 -8.20 13.98 14.66
C GLU A 59 -8.67 14.79 13.44
N GLN A 60 -7.75 15.39 12.69
CA GLN A 60 -8.07 16.10 11.44
C GLN A 60 -8.74 15.14 10.45
N LEU A 61 -8.13 13.97 10.20
CA LEU A 61 -8.70 12.97 9.30
C LEU A 61 -10.11 12.56 9.72
N ALA A 62 -10.33 12.34 11.01
CA ALA A 62 -11.61 11.86 11.51
C ALA A 62 -12.73 12.90 11.38
N ARG A 63 -12.41 14.18 11.60
CA ARG A 63 -13.34 15.31 11.38
C ARG A 63 -13.71 15.44 9.91
N THR A 64 -12.72 15.42 9.01
CA THR A 64 -12.98 15.50 7.57
C THR A 64 -13.80 14.30 7.07
N LEU A 65 -13.53 13.08 7.55
CA LEU A 65 -14.35 11.89 7.24
C LEU A 65 -15.79 12.03 7.72
N SER A 66 -16.01 12.62 8.91
CA SER A 66 -17.35 12.88 9.44
C SER A 66 -18.14 13.84 8.56
N GLN A 67 -17.53 14.91 8.08
CA GLN A 67 -18.15 15.86 7.17
C GLN A 67 -18.41 15.24 5.80
N GLN A 68 -17.41 14.55 5.24
CA GLN A 68 -17.50 13.90 3.93
C GLN A 68 -18.61 12.84 3.88
N LEU A 69 -18.72 12.02 4.94
CA LEU A 69 -19.68 10.92 5.00
C LEU A 69 -21.02 11.31 5.63
N GLN A 70 -21.12 12.50 6.23
CA GLN A 70 -22.26 12.94 7.04
C GLN A 70 -22.58 11.97 8.20
N LEU A 71 -21.52 11.44 8.83
CA LEU A 71 -21.61 10.49 9.94
C LEU A 71 -21.03 11.10 11.22
N HIS A 72 -21.46 10.61 12.38
CA HIS A 72 -20.88 11.03 13.65
C HIS A 72 -19.43 10.55 13.78
N TYR A 73 -18.55 11.47 14.14
CA TYR A 73 -17.20 11.17 14.60
C TYR A 73 -17.20 10.80 16.09
N ILE A 74 -16.32 9.87 16.45
CA ILE A 74 -16.04 9.47 17.83
C ILE A 74 -14.58 9.75 18.19
N LYS A 75 -14.39 10.41 19.34
CA LYS A 75 -13.05 10.62 19.90
C LYS A 75 -12.33 9.30 20.16
N PRO A 76 -11.04 9.20 19.82
CA PRO A 76 -10.30 7.96 19.91
C PRO A 76 -10.26 7.34 21.32
N GLU A 77 -10.25 8.16 22.37
CA GLU A 77 -10.24 7.72 23.77
C GLU A 77 -11.52 6.99 24.14
N ARG A 78 -12.65 7.44 23.59
CA ARG A 78 -13.97 6.86 23.85
C ARG A 78 -14.11 5.48 23.19
N LEU A 79 -13.60 5.31 21.98
CA LEU A 79 -13.58 4.00 21.32
C LEU A 79 -12.65 3.01 22.05
N MET A 80 -11.60 3.51 22.68
CA MET A 80 -10.67 2.70 23.46
C MET A 80 -11.20 2.31 24.84
N ALA A 81 -12.23 2.99 25.36
CA ALA A 81 -12.76 2.81 26.72
C ALA A 81 -14.20 2.22 26.72
N VAL A 82 -14.57 1.48 25.68
CA VAL A 82 -15.90 0.85 25.58
C VAL A 82 -16.09 -0.18 26.68
N SER A 83 -17.26 -0.15 27.34
CA SER A 83 -17.59 -1.10 28.40
C SER A 83 -17.77 -2.53 27.87
N LYS A 84 -17.36 -3.53 28.66
CA LYS A 84 -17.47 -4.95 28.28
C LYS A 84 -18.89 -5.37 27.86
N ARG A 85 -19.92 -4.87 28.55
CA ARG A 85 -21.34 -5.15 28.22
C ARG A 85 -21.72 -4.79 26.78
N ILE A 86 -21.08 -3.78 26.20
CA ILE A 86 -21.32 -3.35 24.81
C ILE A 86 -20.49 -4.18 23.85
N LEU A 87 -19.23 -4.48 24.21
CA LEU A 87 -18.36 -5.34 23.41
C LEU A 87 -18.94 -6.76 23.24
N ASP A 88 -19.54 -7.30 24.30
CA ASP A 88 -20.18 -8.63 24.32
C ASP A 88 -21.38 -8.74 23.36
N LEU A 89 -21.91 -7.62 22.85
CA LEU A 89 -22.98 -7.62 21.83
C LEU A 89 -22.50 -8.09 20.45
N VAL A 90 -21.19 -8.03 20.20
CA VAL A 90 -20.57 -8.45 18.95
C VAL A 90 -19.52 -9.49 19.27
N SER A 91 -19.69 -10.70 18.75
CA SER A 91 -18.70 -11.77 18.96
C SER A 91 -17.35 -11.39 18.32
N THR A 92 -16.26 -11.91 18.89
CA THR A 92 -14.91 -11.72 18.36
C THR A 92 -14.81 -12.10 16.89
N GLU A 93 -15.46 -13.19 16.48
CA GLU A 93 -15.48 -13.65 15.10
C GLU A 93 -16.11 -12.62 14.16
N ILE A 94 -17.26 -12.06 14.51
CA ILE A 94 -17.94 -11.04 13.70
C ILE A 94 -17.11 -9.74 13.69
N ALA A 95 -16.62 -9.30 14.85
CA ALA A 95 -15.79 -8.11 14.98
C ALA A 95 -14.54 -8.18 14.11
N VAL A 96 -13.82 -9.30 14.14
CA VAL A 96 -12.58 -9.52 13.38
C VAL A 96 -12.86 -9.70 11.88
N LYS A 97 -13.91 -10.45 11.51
CA LYS A 97 -14.26 -10.73 10.12
C LYS A 97 -14.74 -9.47 9.40
N HIS A 98 -15.66 -8.73 10.02
CA HIS A 98 -16.26 -7.54 9.42
C HIS A 98 -15.50 -6.25 9.75
N LYS A 99 -14.45 -6.33 10.60
CA LYS A 99 -13.67 -5.19 11.10
C LYS A 99 -14.60 -4.13 11.69
N ILE A 100 -15.30 -4.52 12.76
CA ILE A 100 -16.23 -3.66 13.47
C ILE A 100 -15.97 -3.63 14.98
N VAL A 101 -16.23 -2.49 15.61
CA VAL A 101 -16.18 -2.33 17.06
C VAL A 101 -17.46 -1.61 17.52
N PRO A 102 -18.29 -2.22 18.39
CA PRO A 102 -19.45 -1.55 18.95
C PRO A 102 -18.99 -0.47 19.93
N TYR A 103 -19.69 0.67 19.94
CA TYR A 103 -19.35 1.80 20.81
C TYR A 103 -20.44 2.09 21.84
N HIS A 104 -21.69 2.22 21.38
CA HIS A 104 -22.81 2.64 22.19
C HIS A 104 -24.10 1.98 21.73
N LYS A 105 -25.00 1.68 22.66
CA LYS A 105 -26.32 1.13 22.37
C LYS A 105 -27.38 2.05 22.95
N ASP A 106 -28.33 2.44 22.11
CA ASP A 106 -29.51 3.22 22.48
C ASP A 106 -30.78 2.50 21.98
N GLY A 107 -31.48 1.83 22.88
CA GLY A 107 -32.62 0.96 22.54
C GLY A 107 -32.23 -0.14 21.55
N LYS A 108 -32.77 -0.07 20.33
CA LYS A 108 -32.46 -0.98 19.22
C LYS A 108 -31.29 -0.51 18.33
N LYS A 109 -30.81 0.73 18.51
CA LYS A 109 -29.72 1.29 17.70
C LYS A 109 -28.38 0.91 18.33
N LEU A 110 -27.48 0.37 17.53
CA LEU A 110 -26.10 0.06 17.90
C LEU A 110 -25.16 0.93 17.08
N TYR A 111 -24.44 1.81 17.75
CA TYR A 111 -23.42 2.65 17.14
C TYR A 111 -22.14 1.83 16.97
N VAL A 112 -21.68 1.72 15.74
CA VAL A 112 -20.58 0.83 15.37
C VAL A 112 -19.52 1.58 14.58
N ALA A 113 -18.29 1.47 15.05
CA ALA A 113 -17.10 1.79 14.29
C ALA A 113 -16.87 0.70 13.23
N ILE A 114 -16.95 1.05 11.94
CA ILE A 114 -16.86 0.09 10.82
C ILE A 114 -15.81 0.54 9.80
N LYS A 115 -15.08 -0.43 9.22
CA LYS A 115 -14.03 -0.14 8.22
C LYS A 115 -14.57 0.56 6.97
N ASP A 116 -15.75 0.16 6.50
CA ASP A 116 -16.40 0.76 5.34
C ASP A 116 -17.83 1.19 5.67
N ALA A 117 -17.96 2.45 6.08
CA ALA A 117 -19.24 3.03 6.44
C ALA A 117 -20.11 3.42 5.23
N THR A 118 -19.64 3.19 4.00
CA THR A 118 -20.37 3.52 2.77
C THR A 118 -21.05 2.32 2.13
N ASP A 119 -20.71 1.11 2.56
CA ASP A 119 -21.27 -0.14 2.06
C ASP A 119 -22.58 -0.48 2.79
N LEU A 120 -23.69 -0.01 2.22
CA LEU A 120 -25.03 -0.20 2.79
C LEU A 120 -25.41 -1.68 2.88
N ALA A 121 -25.00 -2.50 1.90
CA ALA A 121 -25.30 -3.94 1.90
C ALA A 121 -24.66 -4.64 3.10
N LYS A 122 -23.38 -4.34 3.39
CA LYS A 122 -22.72 -4.87 4.60
C LYS A 122 -23.35 -4.38 5.90
N ILE A 123 -23.83 -3.13 5.93
CA ILE A 123 -24.49 -2.57 7.11
C ILE A 123 -25.82 -3.30 7.37
N ASP A 124 -26.59 -3.58 6.33
CA ASP A 124 -27.85 -4.32 6.42
C ASP A 124 -27.63 -5.78 6.85
N ASP A 125 -26.64 -6.46 6.29
CA ASP A 125 -26.24 -7.81 6.68
C ASP A 125 -25.85 -7.88 8.18
N LEU A 126 -25.06 -6.90 8.63
CA LEU A 126 -24.67 -6.79 10.04
C LEU A 126 -25.87 -6.48 10.94
N SER A 127 -26.79 -5.64 10.48
CA SER A 127 -28.03 -5.33 11.19
C SER A 127 -28.87 -6.59 11.41
N PHE A 128 -28.97 -7.44 10.39
CA PHE A 128 -29.66 -8.73 10.48
C PHE A 128 -28.95 -9.70 11.45
N GLN A 129 -27.63 -9.89 11.29
CA GLN A 129 -26.85 -10.81 12.13
C GLN A 129 -26.85 -10.43 13.61
N LEU A 130 -26.72 -9.14 13.91
CA LEU A 130 -26.65 -8.64 15.27
C LEU A 130 -28.03 -8.38 15.88
N ASN A 131 -29.10 -8.39 15.08
CA ASN A 131 -30.46 -8.02 15.50
C ASN A 131 -30.53 -6.60 16.13
N HIS A 132 -29.79 -5.65 15.55
CA HIS A 132 -29.74 -4.25 15.96
C HIS A 132 -29.68 -3.34 14.74
N ILE A 133 -30.27 -2.14 14.83
CA ILE A 133 -30.14 -1.12 13.80
C ILE A 133 -28.72 -0.53 13.88
N ILE A 134 -27.89 -0.79 12.87
CA ILE A 134 -26.49 -0.35 12.87
C ILE A 134 -26.40 1.13 12.46
N ILE A 135 -25.80 1.93 13.33
CA ILE A 135 -25.47 3.34 13.05
C ILE A 135 -23.95 3.45 12.88
N PRO A 136 -23.45 3.62 11.65
CA PRO A 136 -22.02 3.66 11.41
C PRO A 136 -21.40 4.97 11.91
N LEU A 137 -20.18 4.87 12.46
CA LEU A 137 -19.38 6.00 12.91
C LEU A 137 -18.21 6.25 11.95
N ALA A 138 -17.93 7.54 11.68
CA ALA A 138 -16.75 7.94 10.92
C ALA A 138 -15.50 7.82 11.79
N ILE A 139 -14.57 6.95 11.39
CA ILE A 139 -13.31 6.76 12.10
C ILE A 139 -12.14 6.51 11.13
N PRO A 140 -10.91 6.94 11.50
CA PRO A 140 -9.69 6.52 10.82
C PRO A 140 -9.49 5.00 10.87
N GLU A 141 -8.97 4.43 9.77
CA GLU A 141 -8.68 2.99 9.68
C GLU A 141 -7.71 2.53 10.78
N ILE A 142 -6.65 3.30 11.05
CA ILE A 142 -5.71 3.00 12.14
C ILE A 142 -6.44 2.85 13.48
N ARG A 143 -7.36 3.76 13.81
CA ARG A 143 -8.08 3.75 15.09
C ARG A 143 -8.94 2.50 15.26
N LEU A 144 -9.60 2.09 14.18
CA LEU A 144 -10.38 0.85 14.15
C LEU A 144 -9.50 -0.37 14.44
N MET A 145 -8.35 -0.46 13.78
CA MET A 145 -7.44 -1.59 13.91
C MET A 145 -6.89 -1.68 15.34
N LEU A 146 -6.46 -0.56 15.93
CA LEU A 146 -6.00 -0.52 17.33
C LEU A 146 -7.11 -0.90 18.32
N ALA A 147 -8.36 -0.51 18.06
CA ALA A 147 -9.49 -0.88 18.91
C ALA A 147 -9.81 -2.38 18.81
N LEU A 148 -9.70 -2.97 17.62
CA LEU A 148 -9.86 -4.41 17.41
C LEU A 148 -8.75 -5.23 18.10
N GLU A 149 -7.50 -4.75 18.05
CA GLU A 149 -6.40 -5.35 18.80
C GLU A 149 -6.70 -5.34 20.29
N LYS A 150 -7.02 -4.16 20.85
CA LYS A 150 -7.26 -3.98 22.28
C LYS A 150 -8.43 -4.80 22.81
N HIS A 151 -9.56 -4.80 22.12
CA HIS A 151 -10.82 -5.35 22.64
C HIS A 151 -11.08 -6.79 22.21
N TYR A 152 -10.57 -7.19 21.04
CA TYR A 152 -10.86 -8.48 20.43
C TYR A 152 -9.60 -9.33 20.18
N GLY A 153 -8.41 -8.84 20.55
CA GLY A 153 -7.15 -9.60 20.42
C GLY A 153 -6.71 -9.80 18.97
N LEU A 154 -7.14 -8.92 18.06
CA LEU A 154 -6.70 -8.97 16.66
C LEU A 154 -5.17 -8.78 16.57
N ILE A 155 -4.48 -9.72 15.95
CA ILE A 155 -3.07 -9.56 15.61
C ILE A 155 -2.95 -8.46 14.55
N LEU A 156 -2.29 -7.36 14.89
CA LEU A 156 -2.03 -6.28 13.96
C LEU A 156 -0.97 -6.68 12.95
N SER A 157 -1.06 -6.10 11.75
CA SER A 157 0.08 -6.15 10.86
C SER A 157 1.17 -5.20 11.37
N PRO A 158 2.46 -5.48 11.10
CA PRO A 158 3.56 -4.63 11.53
C PRO A 158 3.43 -3.14 11.09
N ARG A 159 2.70 -2.90 10.00
CA ARG A 159 2.32 -1.55 9.55
C ARG A 159 1.56 -0.78 10.64
N PHE A 160 0.49 -1.37 11.17
CA PHE A 160 -0.36 -0.71 12.15
C PHE A 160 0.34 -0.58 13.51
N GLU A 161 1.18 -1.54 13.90
CA GLU A 161 2.02 -1.43 15.11
C GLU A 161 3.00 -0.24 15.03
N THR A 162 3.60 -0.02 13.85
CA THR A 162 4.52 1.09 13.63
C THR A 162 3.79 2.43 13.68
N LEU A 163 2.63 2.50 13.04
CA LEU A 163 1.74 3.65 13.13
C LEU A 163 1.29 3.95 14.57
N ALA A 164 0.94 2.92 15.35
CA ALA A 164 0.57 3.08 16.75
C ALA A 164 1.69 3.76 17.56
N ARG A 165 2.93 3.31 17.36
CA ARG A 165 4.12 3.90 18.00
C ARG A 165 4.33 5.35 17.58
N GLN A 166 4.15 5.67 16.30
CA GLN A 166 4.27 7.04 15.78
C GLN A 166 3.22 7.97 16.38
N ILE A 167 1.96 7.54 16.44
CA ILE A 167 0.86 8.33 17.03
C ILE A 167 1.11 8.56 18.52
N ASN A 168 1.54 7.54 19.25
CA ASN A 168 1.84 7.67 20.68
C ASN A 168 3.02 8.60 20.97
N ARG A 169 4.06 8.60 20.10
CA ARG A 169 5.18 9.56 20.19
C ARG A 169 4.73 10.99 19.88
N GLY A 170 3.94 11.19 18.82
CA GLY A 170 3.39 12.50 18.46
C GLY A 170 2.50 13.10 19.54
N ASN A 171 1.80 12.27 20.33
CA ASN A 171 1.03 12.73 21.48
C ASN A 171 1.91 13.18 22.67
N LEU A 172 3.15 12.70 22.78
CA LEU A 172 4.12 13.12 23.80
C LEU A 172 4.85 14.40 23.40
N ASP A 173 5.19 14.54 22.11
CA ASP A 173 5.83 15.74 21.55
C ASP A 173 4.81 16.87 21.23
N GLY A 174 3.52 16.55 21.24
CA GLY A 174 2.40 17.47 20.98
C GLY A 174 2.24 18.61 21.99
N GLN A 175 3.03 18.65 23.06
CA GLN A 175 3.17 19.81 23.94
C GLN A 175 4.33 20.75 23.57
N LYS A 176 5.15 20.47 22.54
CA LYS A 176 6.32 21.29 22.19
C LYS A 176 6.51 21.68 20.71
N GLU A 177 5.84 21.08 19.73
CA GLU A 177 6.20 21.31 18.30
C GLU A 177 5.13 21.92 17.38
N VAL A 178 4.07 22.56 17.90
CA VAL A 178 3.03 23.18 17.03
C VAL A 178 3.34 24.65 16.66
N GLN A 179 4.46 25.25 17.08
CA GLN A 179 4.76 26.67 16.80
C GLN A 179 6.15 26.97 16.21
N GLN A 180 6.81 26.05 15.46
CA GLN A 180 8.10 26.39 14.84
C GLN A 180 8.33 25.97 13.37
N LYS A 181 7.35 25.42 12.65
CA LYS A 181 7.50 25.12 11.20
C LYS A 181 6.64 25.95 10.24
N GLN A 182 6.05 27.07 10.70
CA GLN A 182 5.32 28.00 9.84
C GLN A 182 6.06 29.32 9.51
N GLN A 183 7.34 29.45 9.83
CA GLN A 183 8.15 30.61 9.42
C GLN A 183 9.52 30.19 8.91
N LYS A 184 9.57 29.68 7.67
CA LYS A 184 10.76 29.81 6.79
C LYS A 184 10.44 29.40 5.36
N THR A 185 9.60 30.20 4.71
CA THR A 185 9.59 30.25 3.25
C THR A 185 9.27 31.67 2.82
N GLU A 186 10.29 32.53 2.79
CA GLU A 186 10.29 33.73 1.96
C GLU A 186 11.73 34.19 1.70
N SER A 187 11.93 34.66 0.46
CA SER A 187 13.13 35.21 -0.16
C SER A 187 14.29 34.24 -0.47
N ALA A 188 14.34 33.79 -1.73
CA ALA A 188 15.29 34.38 -2.69
C ALA A 188 15.08 33.77 -4.08
N THR A 189 14.66 34.65 -4.96
CA THR A 189 14.44 34.49 -6.40
C THR A 189 15.78 34.37 -7.12
N GLU A 190 15.92 33.41 -8.04
CA GLU A 190 16.60 33.59 -9.33
C GLU A 190 16.37 32.34 -10.20
N LYS A 191 15.61 32.52 -11.29
CA LYS A 191 15.49 31.53 -12.38
C LYS A 191 16.57 31.84 -13.41
N PRO A 192 17.30 30.85 -13.95
CA PRO A 192 17.97 31.06 -15.23
C PRO A 192 16.94 31.08 -16.36
N HIS A 193 17.10 32.08 -17.23
CA HIS A 193 16.42 32.19 -18.51
C HIS A 193 16.67 30.94 -19.37
N ILE A 194 15.60 30.37 -19.93
CA ILE A 194 15.66 29.47 -21.08
C ILE A 194 14.98 30.24 -22.22
N GLU A 195 15.75 30.56 -23.25
CA GLU A 195 15.25 31.17 -24.48
C GLU A 195 14.50 30.12 -25.30
N ASP A 196 13.16 30.22 -25.33
CA ASP A 196 12.32 29.54 -26.32
C ASP A 196 12.39 30.31 -27.64
N ASN A 197 13.29 29.90 -28.54
CA ASN A 197 13.10 30.16 -29.97
C ASN A 197 13.91 29.22 -30.89
N GLN A 198 13.53 27.94 -30.93
CA GLN A 198 13.87 27.04 -32.03
C GLN A 198 12.57 26.37 -32.52
N PRO A 199 12.22 26.49 -33.81
CA PRO A 199 11.05 25.79 -34.35
C PRO A 199 11.23 24.27 -34.26
N TRP A 200 10.18 23.55 -33.88
CA TRP A 200 10.11 22.10 -34.06
C TRP A 200 10.37 21.74 -35.54
N PRO A 201 11.19 20.72 -35.84
CA PRO A 201 11.35 20.26 -37.21
C PRO A 201 10.01 19.72 -37.71
N LEU A 202 9.49 20.35 -38.76
CA LEU A 202 8.35 19.88 -39.52
C LEU A 202 8.72 18.51 -40.12
N LEU A 203 7.96 17.48 -39.75
CA LEU A 203 7.95 16.21 -40.45
C LEU A 203 7.39 16.46 -41.85
N GLY A 204 8.27 16.53 -42.83
CA GLY A 204 7.97 16.58 -44.25
C GLY A 204 8.85 15.58 -44.98
N ASP A 205 8.19 14.59 -45.55
CA ASP A 205 8.50 13.93 -46.82
C ASP A 205 9.90 13.30 -46.96
N GLU A 206 10.12 12.19 -46.26
CA GLU A 206 10.98 11.13 -46.78
C GLU A 206 10.10 9.88 -47.03
N GLU A 207 9.93 9.53 -48.30
CA GLU A 207 9.23 8.31 -48.73
C GLU A 207 9.92 7.09 -48.11
N TYR A 208 9.24 6.44 -47.17
CA TYR A 208 9.71 5.24 -46.49
C TYR A 208 9.43 4.03 -47.39
N GLU A 209 10.39 3.64 -48.25
CA GLU A 209 10.34 2.36 -48.99
C GLU A 209 10.81 1.20 -48.10
N GLY A 210 9.98 0.83 -47.12
CA GLY A 210 10.16 -0.40 -46.34
C GLY A 210 8.84 -1.14 -46.21
N GLU A 211 8.83 -2.45 -46.45
CA GLU A 211 7.64 -3.28 -46.25
C GLU A 211 7.13 -3.12 -44.81
N GLU A 212 5.89 -2.65 -44.67
CA GLU A 212 5.23 -2.53 -43.37
C GLU A 212 5.22 -3.90 -42.67
N PRO A 213 5.68 -4.00 -41.41
CA PRO A 213 5.58 -5.25 -40.67
C PRO A 213 4.12 -5.66 -40.57
N ASN A 214 3.81 -6.89 -40.97
CA ASN A 214 2.47 -7.46 -40.85
C ASN A 214 2.11 -7.64 -39.37
N ASP A 215 1.43 -6.64 -38.80
CA ASP A 215 1.01 -6.59 -37.39
C ASP A 215 -0.17 -7.53 -37.06
N GLU A 216 -0.72 -8.28 -38.02
CA GLU A 216 -1.91 -9.13 -37.81
C GLU A 216 -1.63 -10.45 -37.08
N ASN A 217 -0.39 -10.78 -36.73
CA ASN A 217 -0.07 -12.01 -36.00
C ASN A 217 0.31 -11.83 -34.52
N TYR A 218 0.27 -10.60 -33.96
CA TYR A 218 0.67 -10.38 -32.56
C TYR A 218 -0.46 -10.59 -31.53
N PHE A 219 -1.73 -10.69 -31.96
CA PHE A 219 -2.89 -10.78 -31.07
C PHE A 219 -3.59 -12.15 -31.01
N ALA A 220 -3.04 -13.20 -31.60
CA ALA A 220 -3.69 -14.50 -31.65
C ALA A 220 -2.84 -15.65 -31.11
N ARG A 221 -2.90 -15.89 -29.80
CA ARG A 221 -2.83 -17.26 -29.24
C ARG A 221 -3.48 -17.31 -27.87
N LYS A 222 -4.62 -18.02 -27.81
CA LYS A 222 -5.31 -18.39 -26.58
C LYS A 222 -4.37 -19.13 -25.63
N ALA A 223 -4.27 -18.62 -24.42
CA ALA A 223 -3.56 -19.23 -23.31
C ALA A 223 -4.15 -20.59 -22.95
N SER A 224 -3.31 -21.62 -22.97
CA SER A 224 -3.51 -22.88 -22.27
C SER A 224 -2.16 -23.44 -21.86
N SER A 225 -1.76 -23.19 -20.61
CA SER A 225 -1.01 -24.09 -19.71
C SER A 225 -0.42 -23.29 -18.53
N ASN A 226 -0.59 -23.83 -17.32
CA ASN A 226 -0.22 -23.25 -16.01
C ASN A 226 1.29 -23.19 -15.76
N HIS A 227 2.06 -22.58 -16.67
CA HIS A 227 3.45 -22.18 -16.41
C HIS A 227 3.63 -20.71 -16.82
N LEU A 228 4.05 -19.88 -15.86
CA LEU A 228 4.47 -18.51 -16.15
C LEU A 228 5.80 -18.57 -16.92
N ASN A 229 5.73 -18.58 -18.25
CA ASN A 229 6.88 -18.32 -19.11
C ASN A 229 7.28 -16.83 -19.02
N PRO A 230 8.57 -16.44 -19.15
CA PRO A 230 8.99 -15.04 -19.16
C PRO A 230 8.20 -14.10 -20.08
N ILE A 231 7.60 -14.58 -21.18
CA ILE A 231 6.69 -13.77 -22.02
C ILE A 231 5.41 -13.40 -21.26
N ASN A 232 4.79 -14.38 -20.61
CA ASN A 232 3.57 -14.18 -19.83
C ASN A 232 3.84 -13.28 -18.62
N LEU A 233 5.00 -13.38 -17.97
CA LEU A 233 5.36 -12.49 -16.85
C LEU A 233 5.33 -11.01 -17.26
N ARG A 234 5.90 -10.67 -18.43
CA ARG A 234 5.95 -9.28 -18.92
C ARG A 234 4.54 -8.73 -19.13
N GLN A 235 3.67 -9.52 -19.75
CA GLN A 235 2.29 -9.14 -20.00
C GLN A 235 1.53 -8.91 -18.68
N HIS A 236 1.62 -9.84 -17.72
CA HIS A 236 0.95 -9.68 -16.42
C HIS A 236 1.46 -8.46 -15.64
N LEU A 237 2.76 -8.15 -15.72
CA LEU A 237 3.30 -6.93 -15.10
C LEU A 237 2.79 -5.65 -15.78
N ALA A 238 2.66 -5.64 -17.10
CA ALA A 238 2.14 -4.48 -17.84
C ALA A 238 0.64 -4.25 -17.59
N GLU A 239 -0.13 -5.33 -17.47
CA GLU A 239 -1.58 -5.30 -17.24
C GLU A 239 -1.97 -5.19 -15.77
N ALA A 240 -1.01 -5.20 -14.85
CA ALA A 240 -1.24 -5.13 -13.42
C ALA A 240 -2.19 -3.98 -13.06
N LYS A 241 -3.22 -4.30 -12.28
CA LYS A 241 -4.25 -3.34 -11.82
C LYS A 241 -3.95 -2.86 -10.40
N GLY A 242 -3.16 -3.61 -9.64
CA GLY A 242 -2.67 -3.20 -8.34
C GLY A 242 -1.33 -3.82 -7.98
N ARG A 243 -0.78 -3.36 -6.85
CA ARG A 243 0.49 -3.85 -6.29
C ARG A 243 0.51 -5.36 -6.06
N GLU A 244 -0.64 -5.95 -5.73
CA GLU A 244 -0.76 -7.38 -5.44
C GLU A 244 -0.57 -8.23 -6.69
N ASP A 245 -1.04 -7.75 -7.85
CA ASP A 245 -0.82 -8.42 -9.13
C ASP A 245 0.68 -8.47 -9.46
N ILE A 246 1.40 -7.36 -9.21
CA ILE A 246 2.85 -7.27 -9.40
C ILE A 246 3.58 -8.27 -8.50
N ALA A 247 3.33 -8.23 -7.19
CA ALA A 247 3.97 -9.14 -6.23
C ALA A 247 3.69 -10.60 -6.55
N THR A 248 2.43 -10.93 -6.83
CA THR A 248 1.99 -12.28 -7.15
C THR A 248 2.65 -12.78 -8.44
N THR A 249 2.75 -11.92 -9.47
CA THR A 249 3.42 -12.26 -10.73
C THR A 249 4.89 -12.59 -10.53
N ILE A 250 5.62 -11.75 -9.77
CA ILE A 250 7.05 -11.95 -9.48
C ILE A 250 7.26 -13.24 -8.69
N ILE A 251 6.53 -13.42 -7.58
CA ILE A 251 6.71 -14.57 -6.70
C ILE A 251 6.27 -15.86 -7.39
N ASN A 252 5.17 -15.86 -8.15
CA ASN A 252 4.73 -17.05 -8.88
C ASN A 252 5.73 -17.50 -9.95
N TYR A 253 6.47 -16.56 -10.53
CA TYR A 253 7.53 -16.88 -11.47
C TYR A 253 8.76 -17.47 -10.76
N ILE A 254 9.24 -16.79 -9.72
CA ILE A 254 10.47 -17.17 -9.01
C ILE A 254 10.30 -18.49 -8.25
N LYS A 255 9.13 -18.70 -7.63
CA LYS A 255 8.88 -19.88 -6.78
C LYS A 255 8.91 -21.21 -7.51
N SER A 256 8.83 -21.20 -8.85
CA SER A 256 8.94 -22.40 -9.68
C SER A 256 10.32 -23.05 -9.54
N ASP A 257 11.37 -22.23 -9.47
CA ASP A 257 12.76 -22.68 -9.36
C ASP A 257 13.31 -22.49 -7.93
N PHE A 258 12.84 -21.46 -7.23
CA PHE A 258 13.30 -21.10 -5.89
C PHE A 258 12.13 -21.02 -4.91
N PRO A 259 11.69 -22.15 -4.33
CA PRO A 259 10.54 -22.16 -3.41
C PRO A 259 10.78 -21.31 -2.15
N ASN A 260 12.04 -21.11 -1.76
CA ASN A 260 12.48 -20.28 -0.64
C ASN A 260 12.69 -18.82 -1.08
N SER A 261 11.66 -18.21 -1.66
CA SER A 261 11.68 -16.81 -2.07
C SER A 261 10.67 -15.99 -1.28
N GLY A 262 10.91 -14.71 -1.11
CA GLY A 262 9.95 -13.80 -0.48
C GLY A 262 10.15 -12.36 -0.93
N LEU A 263 9.06 -11.62 -0.99
CA LEU A 263 9.05 -10.20 -1.25
C LEU A 263 8.77 -9.47 0.06
N LEU A 264 9.66 -8.56 0.44
CA LEU A 264 9.54 -7.72 1.61
C LEU A 264 9.17 -6.31 1.19
N MET A 265 8.32 -5.65 1.96
CA MET A 265 7.96 -4.26 1.79
C MET A 265 8.80 -3.39 2.71
N VAL A 266 9.49 -2.38 2.18
CA VAL A 266 10.34 -1.47 2.95
C VAL A 266 9.59 -0.18 3.25
N ARG A 267 9.50 0.21 4.52
CA ARG A 267 8.85 1.44 4.98
C ARG A 267 9.66 2.07 6.09
N ALA A 268 10.09 3.32 5.87
CA ALA A 268 10.96 4.04 6.78
C ALA A 268 12.17 3.16 7.17
N ASN A 269 12.28 2.79 8.45
CA ASN A 269 13.40 2.02 8.99
C ASN A 269 13.09 0.52 9.15
N MET A 270 12.06 0.00 8.48
CA MET A 270 11.60 -1.37 8.67
C MET A 270 11.28 -2.05 7.33
N ALA A 271 11.63 -3.33 7.21
CA ALA A 271 11.16 -4.19 6.13
C ALA A 271 10.25 -5.28 6.69
N THR A 272 9.08 -5.46 6.08
CA THR A 272 8.08 -6.43 6.52
C THR A 272 7.82 -7.46 5.43
N GLY A 273 7.61 -8.73 5.78
CA GLY A 273 7.23 -9.71 4.77
C GLY A 273 5.91 -9.32 4.09
N TRP A 274 5.84 -9.48 2.77
CA TRP A 274 4.63 -9.17 2.00
C TRP A 274 4.07 -10.44 1.36
N LEU A 275 4.87 -11.12 0.54
CA LEU A 275 4.44 -12.35 -0.13
C LEU A 275 5.59 -13.36 -0.18
N ALA A 276 5.32 -14.62 0.15
CA ALA A 276 6.30 -15.69 0.11
C ALA A 276 6.04 -16.66 -1.04
N GLY A 277 7.08 -17.41 -1.40
CA GLY A 277 7.03 -18.52 -2.34
C GLY A 277 6.30 -19.73 -1.78
N SER A 278 6.68 -20.91 -2.23
CA SER A 278 5.94 -22.15 -1.95
C SER A 278 6.38 -22.87 -0.66
N ASN A 279 7.25 -22.28 0.16
CA ASN A 279 7.73 -22.92 1.38
C ASN A 279 6.59 -23.06 2.44
N PRO A 280 6.33 -24.25 3.00
CA PRO A 280 5.32 -24.44 4.03
C PRO A 280 5.55 -23.61 5.31
N ARG A 281 6.80 -23.27 5.65
CA ARG A 281 7.15 -22.47 6.83
C ARG A 281 6.85 -20.97 6.65
N SER A 282 6.59 -20.52 5.43
CA SER A 282 6.33 -19.11 5.14
C SER A 282 4.85 -18.72 5.18
N GLN A 283 3.98 -19.52 5.83
CA GLN A 283 2.54 -19.22 5.96
C GLN A 283 2.29 -17.86 6.64
N ASP A 284 3.01 -17.56 7.72
CA ASP A 284 2.91 -16.30 8.45
C ASP A 284 3.97 -15.27 8.03
N PHE A 285 4.50 -15.36 6.80
CA PHE A 285 5.56 -14.47 6.34
C PHE A 285 5.18 -12.98 6.42
N GLY A 286 3.89 -12.65 6.33
CA GLY A 286 3.38 -11.28 6.52
C GLY A 286 3.68 -10.68 7.91
N GLN A 287 4.01 -11.50 8.91
CA GLN A 287 4.38 -11.09 10.26
C GLN A 287 5.89 -10.83 10.43
N LEU A 288 6.71 -11.22 9.44
CA LEU A 288 8.13 -10.93 9.45
C LEU A 288 8.37 -9.42 9.54
N SER A 289 9.27 -9.02 10.44
CA SER A 289 9.68 -7.62 10.61
C SER A 289 11.19 -7.53 10.85
N ILE A 290 11.86 -6.74 10.02
CA ILE A 290 13.29 -6.51 10.00
C ILE A 290 13.58 -5.03 10.23
N GLN A 291 14.47 -4.73 11.17
CA GLN A 291 14.98 -3.38 11.38
C GLN A 291 16.07 -3.07 10.34
N MET A 292 15.84 -2.06 9.50
CA MET A 292 16.75 -1.68 8.41
C MET A 292 18.00 -0.93 8.88
N GLN A 293 18.04 -0.51 10.14
CA GLN A 293 19.20 0.16 10.75
C GLN A 293 20.21 -0.82 11.36
N GLU A 294 19.79 -2.06 11.62
CA GLU A 294 20.66 -3.08 12.18
C GLU A 294 21.46 -3.79 11.09
N SER A 295 22.63 -4.33 11.46
CA SER A 295 23.51 -5.07 10.55
C SER A 295 22.79 -6.28 9.96
N SER A 296 22.64 -6.28 8.64
CA SER A 296 21.99 -7.36 7.88
C SER A 296 22.33 -7.26 6.40
N VAL A 297 22.08 -8.34 5.65
CA VAL A 297 22.20 -8.32 4.18
C VAL A 297 21.18 -7.34 3.57
N PHE A 298 20.01 -7.21 4.21
CA PHE A 298 18.96 -6.28 3.78
C PHE A 298 19.36 -4.82 3.93
N ASN A 299 20.01 -4.45 5.05
CA ASN A 299 20.59 -3.13 5.25
C ASN A 299 21.68 -2.85 4.20
N LEU A 300 22.60 -3.80 3.98
CA LEU A 300 23.65 -3.66 2.96
C LEU A 300 23.07 -3.36 1.57
N VAL A 301 22.06 -4.12 1.15
CA VAL A 301 21.39 -3.89 -0.14
C VAL A 301 20.64 -2.56 -0.16
N ALA A 302 20.01 -2.17 0.94
CA ALA A 302 19.32 -0.90 1.04
C ALA A 302 20.28 0.30 0.94
N ALA A 303 21.45 0.21 1.57
CA ALA A 303 22.49 1.24 1.54
C ALA A 303 23.17 1.34 0.18
N ASN A 304 23.54 0.20 -0.42
CA ASN A 304 24.27 0.17 -1.70
C ASN A 304 23.34 0.32 -2.91
N GLY A 305 22.06 0.00 -2.74
CA GLY A 305 21.05 0.08 -3.79
C GLY A 305 21.27 -0.89 -4.96
N SER A 306 22.07 -1.95 -4.77
CA SER A 306 22.42 -2.97 -5.77
C SER A 306 22.11 -4.36 -5.22
N CYS A 307 21.85 -5.35 -6.10
CA CYS A 307 21.61 -6.72 -5.65
C CYS A 307 22.84 -7.29 -4.94
N TYR A 308 22.61 -8.01 -3.84
CA TYR A 308 23.61 -8.82 -3.16
C TYR A 308 23.42 -10.29 -3.54
N LEU A 309 24.51 -10.97 -3.88
CA LEU A 309 24.56 -12.41 -4.07
C LEU A 309 25.71 -12.97 -3.23
N GLY A 310 25.40 -13.82 -2.26
CA GLY A 310 26.42 -14.38 -1.38
C GLY A 310 25.84 -15.14 -0.19
N PRO A 311 26.70 -15.61 0.73
CA PRO A 311 26.24 -16.27 1.94
C PRO A 311 25.48 -15.30 2.85
N MET A 312 24.44 -15.78 3.52
CA MET A 312 23.79 -15.05 4.60
C MET A 312 24.73 -15.00 5.81
N THR A 313 25.09 -13.80 6.25
CA THR A 313 25.91 -13.59 7.45
C THR A 313 25.11 -13.85 8.72
N GLU A 314 25.78 -14.18 9.82
CA GLU A 314 25.12 -14.29 11.12
C GLU A 314 24.72 -12.90 11.63
N SER A 315 23.41 -12.67 11.72
CA SER A 315 22.83 -11.50 12.39
C SER A 315 21.43 -11.83 12.86
N LEU A 316 20.95 -11.13 13.89
CA LEU A 316 19.58 -11.29 14.40
C LEU A 316 18.54 -11.08 13.30
N GLN A 317 18.76 -10.09 12.44
CA GLN A 317 17.84 -9.76 11.35
C GLN A 317 17.84 -10.81 10.24
N ASN A 318 19.00 -11.36 9.88
CA ASN A 318 19.08 -12.45 8.90
C ASN A 318 18.42 -13.73 9.44
N GLN A 319 18.64 -14.07 10.72
CA GLN A 319 18.02 -15.21 11.37
C GLN A 319 16.49 -15.14 11.37
N LYS A 320 15.91 -13.94 11.56
CA LYS A 320 14.46 -13.74 11.45
C LYS A 320 13.90 -14.11 10.08
N VAL A 321 14.65 -13.89 8.99
CA VAL A 321 14.19 -14.29 7.65
C VAL A 321 14.34 -15.79 7.46
N LEU A 322 15.49 -16.34 7.88
CA LEU A 322 15.78 -17.76 7.77
C LEU A 322 14.76 -18.63 8.54
N SER A 323 14.19 -18.14 9.64
CA SER A 323 13.15 -18.89 10.39
C SER A 323 11.87 -19.14 9.59
N TYR A 324 11.59 -18.34 8.54
CA TYR A 324 10.45 -18.56 7.64
C TYR A 324 10.77 -19.45 6.44
N PHE A 325 12.04 -19.79 6.24
CA PHE A 325 12.52 -20.62 5.14
C PHE A 325 13.37 -21.78 5.68
N ASP A 326 14.48 -22.09 5.00
CA ASP A 326 15.40 -23.13 5.43
C ASP A 326 16.56 -22.54 6.23
N THR A 327 16.92 -23.26 7.29
CA THR A 327 17.96 -22.93 8.26
C THR A 327 19.26 -23.70 8.02
N SER A 328 19.33 -24.54 6.97
CA SER A 328 20.53 -25.32 6.65
C SER A 328 21.68 -24.43 6.16
N LEU A 329 22.59 -24.07 7.08
CA LEU A 329 23.78 -23.27 6.79
C LEU A 329 24.86 -24.11 6.06
N PRO A 330 25.64 -23.51 5.14
CA PRO A 330 25.57 -22.12 4.68
C PRO A 330 24.46 -21.90 3.65
N VAL A 331 23.64 -20.87 3.88
CA VAL A 331 22.58 -20.46 2.97
C VAL A 331 23.12 -19.38 2.03
N ALA A 332 23.17 -19.64 0.73
CA ALA A 332 23.36 -18.58 -0.26
C ALA A 332 22.03 -17.86 -0.53
N ALA A 333 22.10 -16.54 -0.59
CA ALA A 333 20.95 -15.69 -0.83
C ALA A 333 21.25 -14.66 -1.94
N LEU A 334 20.22 -14.40 -2.73
CA LEU A 334 20.12 -13.26 -3.62
C LEU A 334 19.10 -12.28 -3.03
N VAL A 335 19.54 -11.04 -2.79
CA VAL A 335 18.68 -9.97 -2.29
C VAL A 335 18.74 -8.81 -3.27
N CYS A 336 17.61 -8.48 -3.89
CA CYS A 336 17.52 -7.43 -4.89
C CYS A 336 16.61 -6.28 -4.43
N PRO A 337 17.08 -5.02 -4.54
CA PRO A 337 16.26 -3.86 -4.25
C PRO A 337 15.31 -3.57 -5.39
N LEU A 338 14.08 -3.25 -5.06
CA LEU A 338 13.06 -2.76 -5.98
C LEU A 338 12.73 -1.33 -5.59
N LYS A 339 13.04 -0.40 -6.49
CA LYS A 339 12.94 1.03 -6.28
C LYS A 339 11.82 1.63 -7.13
N VAL A 340 11.16 2.62 -6.58
CA VAL A 340 10.26 3.51 -7.34
C VAL A 340 10.89 4.88 -7.34
N LYS A 341 11.23 5.37 -8.54
CA LYS A 341 12.16 6.50 -8.73
C LYS A 341 13.48 6.13 -8.05
N ASP A 342 13.83 6.78 -6.94
CA ASP A 342 15.05 6.51 -6.17
C ASP A 342 14.78 5.96 -4.76
N ARG A 343 13.50 5.78 -4.40
CA ARG A 343 13.12 5.25 -3.09
C ARG A 343 13.03 3.73 -3.13
N LEU A 344 13.75 3.07 -2.22
CA LEU A 344 13.59 1.64 -1.98
C LEU A 344 12.19 1.37 -1.41
N VAL A 345 11.40 0.59 -2.14
CA VAL A 345 10.03 0.24 -1.74
C VAL A 345 9.90 -1.22 -1.36
N SER A 346 10.72 -2.10 -1.94
CA SER A 346 10.62 -3.53 -1.71
C SER A 346 11.98 -4.22 -1.88
N LEU A 347 12.15 -5.35 -1.21
CA LEU A 347 13.31 -6.22 -1.34
C LEU A 347 12.83 -7.61 -1.76
N LEU A 348 13.36 -8.12 -2.86
CA LEU A 348 13.18 -9.49 -3.28
C LEU A 348 14.29 -10.34 -2.66
N TYR A 349 13.90 -11.31 -1.82
CA TYR A 349 14.77 -12.30 -1.21
C TYR A 349 14.58 -13.65 -1.90
N ILE A 350 15.68 -14.31 -2.24
CA ILE A 350 15.70 -15.64 -2.84
C ILE A 350 16.81 -16.44 -2.19
N GLN A 351 16.48 -17.64 -1.71
CA GLN A 351 17.41 -18.59 -1.13
C GLN A 351 17.53 -19.82 -2.02
N GLY A 352 18.76 -20.27 -2.24
CA GLY A 352 19.06 -21.40 -3.12
C GLY A 352 20.54 -21.73 -3.14
N GLN A 353 20.96 -22.61 -4.05
CA GLN A 353 22.38 -22.90 -4.25
C GLN A 353 23.07 -21.71 -4.94
N HIS A 354 24.32 -21.44 -4.58
CA HIS A 354 25.06 -20.31 -5.13
C HIS A 354 25.18 -20.36 -6.67
N GLN A 355 25.38 -21.55 -7.24
CA GLN A 355 25.50 -21.73 -8.69
C GLN A 355 24.20 -21.40 -9.43
N ASP A 356 23.06 -21.90 -8.93
CA ASP A 356 21.74 -21.64 -9.53
C ASP A 356 21.36 -20.16 -9.47
N LEU A 357 21.63 -19.51 -8.32
CA LEU A 357 21.38 -18.08 -8.14
C LEU A 357 22.26 -17.24 -9.07
N THR A 358 23.52 -17.64 -9.26
CA THR A 358 24.46 -16.95 -10.16
C THR A 358 23.99 -17.06 -11.61
N ALA A 359 23.56 -18.26 -12.03
CA ALA A 359 23.07 -18.50 -13.40
C ALA A 359 21.82 -17.67 -13.74
N ARG A 360 20.94 -17.41 -12.76
CA ARG A 360 19.69 -16.66 -12.95
C ARG A 360 19.78 -15.18 -12.58
N LEU A 361 20.93 -14.69 -12.13
CA LEU A 361 21.08 -13.33 -11.60
C LEU A 361 20.62 -12.23 -12.58
N LEU A 362 21.09 -12.28 -13.84
CA LEU A 362 20.77 -11.27 -14.84
C LEU A 362 19.27 -11.23 -15.19
N GLU A 363 18.65 -12.40 -15.27
CA GLU A 363 17.22 -12.55 -15.53
C GLU A 363 16.39 -12.01 -14.35
N ILE A 364 16.78 -12.33 -13.11
CA ILE A 364 16.10 -11.84 -11.91
C ILE A 364 16.22 -10.31 -11.81
N GLN A 365 17.40 -9.74 -12.12
CA GLN A 365 17.59 -8.29 -12.18
C GLN A 365 16.68 -7.63 -13.23
N ASP A 366 16.53 -8.25 -14.39
CA ASP A 366 15.64 -7.77 -15.45
C ASP A 366 14.16 -7.81 -15.02
N ILE A 367 13.73 -8.87 -14.31
CA ILE A 367 12.38 -8.97 -13.73
C ILE A 367 12.14 -7.88 -12.69
N VAL A 368 13.12 -7.63 -11.81
CA VAL A 368 13.03 -6.56 -10.81
C VAL A 368 12.85 -5.21 -11.49
N LYS A 369 13.65 -4.87 -12.51
CA LYS A 369 13.49 -3.62 -13.28
C LYS A 369 12.11 -3.48 -13.91
N LYS A 370 11.57 -4.57 -14.47
CA LYS A 370 10.22 -4.58 -15.05
C LYS A 370 9.14 -4.37 -14.00
N ALA A 371 9.31 -4.94 -12.80
CA ALA A 371 8.42 -4.68 -11.69
C ALA A 371 8.48 -3.22 -11.22
N GLU A 372 9.67 -2.60 -11.18
CA GLU A 372 9.81 -1.16 -10.91
C GLU A 372 9.03 -0.31 -11.92
N MET A 373 9.08 -0.67 -13.20
CA MET A 373 8.28 -0.02 -14.25
C MET A 373 6.78 -0.20 -14.02
N ALA A 374 6.33 -1.41 -13.66
CA ALA A 374 4.93 -1.69 -13.36
C ALA A 374 4.42 -0.85 -12.17
N PHE A 375 5.21 -0.70 -11.10
CA PHE A 375 4.85 0.21 -10.01
C PHE A 375 4.75 1.68 -10.47
N LYS A 376 5.68 2.16 -11.30
CA LYS A 376 5.61 3.52 -11.87
C LYS A 376 4.33 3.73 -12.67
N LEU A 377 3.94 2.76 -13.51
CA LEU A 377 2.70 2.79 -14.28
C LEU A 377 1.46 2.84 -13.38
N LEU A 378 1.42 2.02 -12.31
CA LEU A 378 0.31 2.04 -11.35
C LEU A 378 0.18 3.40 -10.66
N ILE A 379 1.29 4.02 -10.28
CA ILE A 379 1.30 5.34 -9.64
C ILE A 379 0.75 6.40 -10.60
N LEU A 380 1.23 6.41 -11.85
CA LEU A 380 0.75 7.35 -12.87
C LEU A 380 -0.74 7.18 -13.14
N ARG A 381 -1.21 5.93 -13.29
CA ARG A 381 -2.64 5.62 -13.46
C ARG A 381 -3.46 6.15 -12.29
N ASN A 382 -3.02 5.92 -11.05
CA ASN A 382 -3.74 6.40 -9.87
C ASN A 382 -3.74 7.93 -9.76
N LYS A 383 -2.66 8.61 -10.15
CA LYS A 383 -2.64 10.07 -10.21
C LYS A 383 -3.67 10.61 -11.20
N ILE A 384 -3.77 10.03 -12.40
CA ILE A 384 -4.77 10.41 -13.41
C ILE A 384 -6.20 10.20 -12.91
N LEU A 385 -6.46 9.10 -12.20
CA LEU A 385 -7.79 8.82 -11.64
C LEU A 385 -8.14 9.74 -10.46
N ALA A 386 -7.14 10.27 -9.77
CA ALA A 386 -7.28 11.12 -8.59
C ALA A 386 -7.36 12.62 -8.92
N SER A 387 -6.74 13.07 -10.00
CA SER A 387 -7.07 14.34 -10.67
C SER A 387 -8.49 14.32 -11.21
#